data_AF-A0A7L5T452-F1
#
_entry.id   AF-A0A7L5T452-F1
#
_cell.length_a   1.000
_cell.length_b   1.000
_cell.length_c   1.000
_cell.angle_alpha   90.00
_cell.angle_beta   90.00
_cell.angle_gamma   90.00
#
_symmetry.space_group_name_H-M   'P 1'
#
loop_
_entity.id
_entity.type
_entity.pdbx_description
1 polymer ?
#
loop_
_entity_poly.entity_id
_entity_poly.type
_entity_poly.pdbx_seq_one_letter_code
_entity_poly.pdbx_strand_id
1 'polypeptide(L)'
;MTHPGLVRNSWDRAIKRLGLPAYTPHDLRHKWATVTLTNGVSIHEVSRWLGHRSIKVTVDRYGHLTSDGRERCRQVVESTFGGYLPPERDAGPVTGSPAPAERGAELVLA
;
A
#
# COMPACT_ATOMS: atom_id res chain seq x y z
N MET A 1 -15.82 10.63 -26.94
CA MET A 1 -15.82 9.32 -27.62
C MET A 1 -14.49 8.63 -27.32
N THR A 2 -14.48 7.63 -26.45
CA THR A 2 -13.33 6.74 -26.28
C THR A 2 -13.40 5.68 -27.37
N HIS A 3 -12.33 5.48 -28.15
CA HIS A 3 -12.21 4.40 -29.12
C HIS A 3 -11.39 3.26 -28.50
N PRO A 4 -11.99 2.37 -27.68
CA PRO A 4 -11.25 1.37 -26.91
C PRO A 4 -10.40 0.43 -27.78
N GLY A 5 -10.86 0.12 -28.99
CA GLY A 5 -10.09 -0.69 -29.95
C GLY A 5 -8.81 -0.01 -30.45
N LEU A 6 -8.81 1.31 -30.63
CA LEU A 6 -7.62 2.03 -31.11
C LEU A 6 -6.50 2.03 -30.07
N VAL A 7 -6.84 2.20 -28.80
CA VAL A 7 -5.87 2.21 -27.69
C VAL A 7 -5.28 0.82 -27.47
N ARG A 8 -6.09 -0.24 -27.55
CA ARG A 8 -5.59 -1.61 -27.43
C ARG A 8 -4.70 -1.99 -28.62
N ASN A 9 -5.12 -1.68 -29.85
CA ASN A 9 -4.35 -2.00 -31.04
C ASN A 9 -3.04 -1.20 -31.15
N SER A 10 -2.99 0.04 -30.67
CA SER A 10 -1.74 0.81 -30.61
C SER A 10 -0.80 0.26 -29.54
N TRP A 11 -1.33 -0.15 -28.39
CA TRP A 11 -0.58 -0.78 -27.32
C TRP A 11 0.05 -2.12 -27.75
N ASP A 12 -0.74 -3.02 -28.35
CA ASP A 12 -0.26 -4.33 -28.78
C ASP A 12 0.84 -4.21 -29.85
N ARG A 13 0.70 -3.22 -30.75
CA ARG A 13 1.76 -2.88 -31.71
C ARG A 13 3.03 -2.39 -31.03
N ALA A 14 2.91 -1.55 -29.99
CA ALA A 14 4.06 -1.05 -29.24
C ALA A 14 4.78 -2.18 -28.49
N ILE A 15 4.06 -3.04 -27.77
CA ILE A 15 4.62 -4.19 -27.05
C ILE A 15 5.33 -5.14 -28.01
N LYS A 16 4.70 -5.47 -29.16
CA LYS A 16 5.31 -6.32 -30.19
C LYS A 16 6.59 -5.71 -30.76
N ARG A 17 6.60 -4.39 -31.01
CA ARG A 17 7.78 -3.68 -31.52
C ARG A 17 8.95 -3.67 -30.54
N LEU A 18 8.65 -3.62 -29.24
CA LEU A 18 9.66 -3.63 -28.17
C LEU A 18 10.13 -5.06 -27.82
N GLY A 19 9.54 -6.10 -28.41
CA GLY A 19 9.88 -7.50 -28.09
C GLY A 19 9.55 -7.89 -26.64
N LEU A 20 8.64 -7.16 -26.00
CA LEU A 20 8.27 -7.40 -24.61
C LEU A 20 7.23 -8.53 -24.50
N PRO A 21 7.16 -9.21 -23.34
CA PRO A 21 6.02 -10.06 -23.00
C PRO A 21 4.70 -9.28 -23.14
N ALA A 22 3.59 -10.01 -23.29
CA ALA A 22 2.25 -9.43 -23.43
C ALA A 22 1.80 -8.71 -22.14
N TYR A 23 2.34 -7.52 -21.89
CA TYR A 23 1.92 -6.63 -20.83
C TYR A 23 0.68 -5.86 -21.25
N THR A 24 -0.19 -5.58 -20.29
CA THR A 24 -1.33 -4.69 -20.46
C THR A 24 -1.05 -3.33 -19.80
N PRO A 25 -1.78 -2.27 -20.17
CA PRO A 25 -1.72 -0.99 -19.46
C PRO A 25 -2.08 -1.11 -17.97
N HIS A 26 -2.92 -2.11 -17.62
CA HIS A 26 -3.29 -2.37 -16.23
C HIS A 26 -2.11 -2.91 -15.42
N ASP A 27 -1.24 -3.71 -16.03
CA ASP A 27 -0.03 -4.22 -15.37
C ASP A 27 0.96 -3.09 -15.06
N LEU A 28 1.07 -2.10 -15.95
CA LEU A 28 1.85 -0.90 -15.66
C LEU A 28 1.28 -0.11 -14.49
N ARG A 29 -0.05 0.03 -14.43
CA ARG A 29 -0.72 0.69 -13.31
C ARG A 29 -0.46 -0.05 -12.00
N HIS A 30 -0.47 -1.38 -12.01
CA HIS A 30 -0.10 -2.19 -10.85
C HIS A 30 1.37 -1.98 -10.46
N LYS A 31 2.30 -2.06 -11.43
CA LYS A 31 3.73 -1.83 -11.17
C LYS A 31 3.99 -0.45 -10.57
N TRP A 32 3.36 0.60 -11.10
CA TRP A 32 3.50 1.96 -10.58
C TRP A 32 3.00 2.06 -9.13
N ALA A 33 1.84 1.48 -8.82
CA ALA A 33 1.31 1.47 -7.46
C ALA A 33 2.21 0.70 -6.49
N THR A 34 2.72 -0.46 -6.90
CA THR A 34 3.66 -1.25 -6.09
C THR A 34 4.94 -0.46 -5.80
N VAL A 35 5.58 0.12 -6.82
CA VAL A 35 6.84 0.87 -6.66
C VAL A 35 6.64 2.08 -5.75
N THR A 36 5.57 2.84 -5.92
CA THR A 36 5.33 4.04 -5.09
C THR A 36 5.09 3.68 -3.63
N LEU A 37 4.31 2.63 -3.36
CA LEU A 37 4.03 2.18 -2.00
C LEU A 37 5.25 1.59 -1.31
N THR A 38 6.07 0.80 -2.01
CA THR A 38 7.29 0.23 -1.44
C THR A 38 8.34 1.30 -1.14
N ASN A 39 8.33 2.41 -1.88
CA ASN A 39 9.16 3.60 -1.60
C ASN A 39 8.59 4.49 -0.47
N GLY A 40 7.51 4.08 0.19
CA GLY A 40 7.00 4.76 1.38
C GLY A 40 6.02 5.90 1.12
N VAL A 41 5.52 6.06 -0.12
CA VAL A 41 4.42 7.00 -0.40
C VAL A 41 3.15 6.52 0.32
N SER A 42 2.38 7.46 0.87
CA SER A 42 1.18 7.10 1.62
C SER A 42 0.13 6.43 0.72
N ILE A 43 -0.55 5.40 1.23
CA ILE A 43 -1.58 4.68 0.48
C ILE A 43 -2.77 5.57 0.10
N HIS A 44 -3.03 6.62 0.88
CA HIS A 44 -4.03 7.63 0.58
C HIS A 44 -3.65 8.48 -0.64
N GLU A 45 -2.39 8.92 -0.75
CA GLU A 45 -1.91 9.65 -1.92
C GLU A 45 -1.91 8.77 -3.17
N VAL A 46 -1.40 7.53 -3.06
CA VAL A 46 -1.43 6.58 -4.18
C VAL A 46 -2.87 6.35 -4.64
N SER A 47 -3.82 6.21 -3.73
CA SER A 47 -5.24 6.08 -4.07
C SER A 47 -5.78 7.29 -4.85
N ARG A 48 -5.37 8.51 -4.50
CA ARG A 48 -5.77 9.74 -5.20
C ARG A 48 -5.14 9.82 -6.60
N TRP A 49 -3.85 9.52 -6.73
CA TRP A 49 -3.17 9.47 -8.03
C TRP A 49 -3.78 8.44 -8.98
N LEU A 50 -4.19 7.30 -8.44
CA LEU A 50 -4.90 6.27 -9.20
C LEU A 50 -6.33 6.72 -9.58
N GLY A 51 -6.90 7.73 -8.92
CA GLY A 51 -8.27 8.17 -9.16
C GLY A 51 -9.31 7.18 -8.62
N HIS A 52 -8.98 6.40 -7.60
CA HIS A 52 -9.94 5.52 -6.97
C HIS A 52 -10.96 6.33 -6.16
N ARG A 53 -12.25 6.06 -6.40
CA ARG A 53 -13.37 6.71 -5.69
C ARG A 53 -13.39 6.39 -4.19
N SER A 54 -12.80 5.26 -3.80
CA SER A 54 -12.66 4.85 -2.42
C SER A 54 -11.25 4.31 -2.18
N ILE A 55 -10.65 4.74 -1.08
CA ILE A 55 -9.35 4.23 -0.62
C ILE A 55 -9.38 2.73 -0.35
N LYS A 56 -10.55 2.19 0.02
CA LYS A 56 -10.74 0.76 0.28
C LYS A 56 -10.29 -0.10 -0.90
N VAL A 57 -10.51 0.34 -2.13
CA VAL A 57 -10.04 -0.38 -3.34
C VAL A 57 -8.53 -0.51 -3.37
N THR A 58 -7.82 0.56 -2.98
CA THR A 58 -6.35 0.60 -2.93
C THR A 58 -5.82 -0.23 -1.78
N VAL A 59 -6.46 -0.17 -0.61
CA VAL A 59 -6.10 -0.94 0.59
C VAL A 59 -6.31 -2.43 0.35
N ASP A 60 -7.46 -2.83 -0.19
CA ASP A 60 -7.77 -4.23 -0.46
C ASP A 60 -6.78 -4.84 -1.47
N ARG A 61 -6.29 -4.03 -2.44
CA ARG A 61 -5.33 -4.49 -3.45
C ARG A 61 -3.87 -4.45 -3.00
N TYR A 62 -3.45 -3.42 -2.28
CA TYR A 62 -2.04 -3.12 -2.01
C TYR A 62 -1.69 -2.99 -0.52
N GLY A 63 -2.65 -3.15 0.39
CA GLY A 63 -2.44 -2.98 1.82
C GLY A 63 -1.42 -3.94 2.43
N HIS A 64 -1.10 -5.04 1.76
CA HIS A 64 -0.01 -5.92 2.18
C HIS A 64 1.38 -5.30 2.00
N LEU A 65 1.55 -4.36 1.06
CA LEU A 65 2.82 -3.67 0.80
C LEU A 65 3.17 -2.64 1.88
N THR A 66 2.21 -2.25 2.72
CA THR A 66 2.47 -1.34 3.84
C THR A 66 3.04 -2.06 5.07
N SER A 67 3.19 -3.40 5.04
CA SER A 67 3.91 -4.15 6.07
C SER A 67 5.36 -3.66 6.23
N ASP A 68 6.02 -3.31 5.12
CA ASP A 68 7.32 -2.62 5.12
C ASP A 68 7.29 -1.27 5.85
N GLY A 69 6.12 -0.63 5.92
CA GLY A 69 5.91 0.62 6.64
C GLY A 69 6.13 0.50 8.14
N ARG A 70 5.93 -0.68 8.74
CA ARG A 70 6.17 -0.89 10.19
C ARG A 70 7.64 -0.78 10.54
N GLU A 71 8.50 -1.46 9.79
CA GLU A 71 9.94 -1.42 10.01
C GLU A 71 10.51 -0.04 9.70
N ARG A 72 10.03 0.60 8.63
CA ARG A 72 10.39 2.00 8.33
C ARG A 72 9.97 2.97 9.44
N CYS A 73 8.77 2.80 9.99
CA CYS A 73 8.29 3.59 11.12
C CYS A 73 9.18 3.38 12.35
N ARG A 74 9.53 2.13 12.67
CA ARG A 74 10.47 1.79 13.75
C ARG A 74 11.80 2.52 13.57
N GLN A 75 12.40 2.47 12.39
CA GLN A 75 13.66 3.15 12.09
C GLN A 75 13.55 4.67 12.25
N VAL A 76 12.45 5.29 11.80
CA VAL A 76 12.22 6.72 11.96
C VAL A 76 12.10 7.10 13.43
N VAL A 77 11.31 6.35 14.22
CA VAL A 77 11.17 6.60 15.65
C VAL A 77 12.51 6.43 16.37
N GLU A 78 13.23 5.34 16.10
CA GLU A 78 14.54 5.06 16.67
C GLU A 78 15.54 6.18 16.34
N SER A 79 15.64 6.58 15.09
CA SER A 79 16.57 7.66 14.67
C SER A 79 16.23 9.02 15.26
N THR A 80 14.94 9.28 15.55
CA THR A 80 14.47 10.56 16.08
C THR A 80 14.58 10.63 17.60
N PHE A 81 14.29 9.52 18.29
CA PHE A 81 14.12 9.47 19.75
C PHE A 81 15.17 8.61 20.47
N GLY A 82 16.04 7.87 19.77
CA GLY A 82 17.01 6.95 20.37
C GLY A 82 17.99 7.60 21.36
N GLY A 83 18.27 8.91 21.22
CA GLY A 83 19.07 9.66 22.21
C GLY A 83 18.28 10.15 23.43
N TYR A 84 16.94 10.07 23.39
CA TYR A 84 16.02 10.50 24.45
C TYR A 84 15.44 9.33 25.23
N LEU A 85 15.51 8.12 24.68
CA LEU A 85 15.12 6.90 25.37
C LEU A 85 16.16 6.61 26.47
N PRO A 86 15.73 6.46 27.74
CA PRO A 86 16.65 6.03 28.79
C PRO A 86 17.24 4.66 28.41
N PRO A 87 18.49 4.35 28.83
CA PRO A 87 19.08 3.05 28.59
C PRO A 87 18.10 1.98 29.08
N GLU A 88 17.87 0.99 28.22
CA GLU A 88 16.82 -0.01 28.35
C GLU A 88 16.88 -0.64 29.74
N ARG A 89 15.96 -0.25 30.62
CA ARG A 89 15.85 -0.86 31.95
C ARG A 89 15.12 -2.17 31.73
N ASP A 90 15.86 -3.27 31.61
CA ASP A 90 15.42 -4.68 31.65
C ASP A 90 13.90 -4.82 31.59
N ALA A 91 13.32 -4.51 30.43
CA ALA A 91 11.91 -4.75 30.20
C ALA A 91 11.84 -6.27 30.01
N GLY A 92 11.37 -6.96 31.06
CA GLY A 92 11.03 -8.38 30.98
C GLY A 92 10.15 -8.67 29.77
N PRO A 93 9.94 -9.96 29.42
CA PRO A 93 9.40 -10.37 28.13
C PRO A 93 8.19 -9.52 27.78
N VAL A 94 8.22 -8.80 26.65
CA VAL A 94 7.06 -8.03 26.19
C VAL A 94 5.98 -9.06 25.87
N THR A 95 5.12 -9.33 26.85
CA THR A 95 3.93 -10.15 26.64
C THR A 95 3.09 -9.34 25.67
N GLY A 96 2.97 -9.83 24.43
CA GLY A 96 2.28 -9.14 23.35
C GLY A 96 0.99 -8.49 23.85
N SER A 97 0.86 -7.19 23.63
CA SER A 97 -0.37 -6.46 23.93
C SER A 97 -1.54 -7.24 23.32
N PRO A 98 -2.59 -7.58 24.08
CA PRO A 98 -3.71 -8.32 23.52
C PRO A 98 -4.31 -7.49 22.38
N ALA A 99 -4.66 -8.16 21.29
CA ALA A 99 -5.42 -7.57 20.20
C ALA A 99 -6.62 -6.80 20.79
N PRO A 100 -6.94 -5.59 20.29
CA PRO A 100 -8.02 -4.81 20.85
C PRO A 100 -9.33 -5.61 20.73
N ALA A 101 -9.99 -5.82 21.87
CA ALA A 101 -11.27 -6.50 21.94
C ALA A 101 -12.29 -5.76 21.06
N GLU A 102 -12.86 -6.48 20.10
CA GLU A 102 -13.98 -6.09 19.25
C GLU A 102 -15.14 -5.59 20.14
N ARG A 103 -15.28 -4.28 20.31
CA ARG A 103 -16.49 -3.65 20.85
C ARG A 103 -17.22 -2.96 19.72
N GLY A 104 -18.33 -3.56 19.27
CA GLY A 104 -19.29 -2.87 18.40
C GLY A 104 -20.13 -3.76 17.51
N ALA A 105 -21.01 -4.59 18.08
CA ALA A 105 -22.14 -5.18 17.34
C ALA A 105 -23.33 -5.52 18.27
N GLU A 106 -23.77 -4.57 19.09
CA GLU A 106 -25.12 -4.58 19.64
C GLU A 106 -25.73 -3.18 19.54
N LEU A 107 -26.35 -2.92 18.38
CA LEU A 107 -27.40 -1.93 18.23
C LEU A 107 -28.09 -2.23 16.89
N VAL A 108 -29.27 -2.85 16.99
CA VAL A 108 -30.48 -2.74 16.15
C VAL A 108 -31.22 -4.08 16.22
N LEU A 109 -32.23 -4.14 17.10
CA LEU A 109 -33.57 -4.70 16.86
C LEU A 109 -34.35 -4.67 18.19
N ALA A 110 -35.04 -3.55 18.39
CA ALA A 110 -36.31 -3.49 19.10
C ALA A 110 -37.39 -3.27 18.04
#